data_AF-A0A1H6EWL2-F1
#
_entry.id   AF-A0A1H6EWL2-F1
#
_cell.length_a   1.000
_cell.length_b   1.000
_cell.length_c   1.000
_cell.angle_alpha   90.00
_cell.angle_beta   90.00
_cell.angle_gamma   90.00
#
_symmetry.space_group_name_H-M   'P 1'
#
loop_
_entity.id
_entity.type
_entity.pdbx_description
1 polymer ?
#
loop_
_entity_poly.entity_id
_entity_poly.type
_entity_poly.pdbx_seq_one_letter_code
_entity_poly.pdbx_strand_id
1 'polypeptide(L)'
;MRDPALRREGKAVTATQWASAVLCNGLGRYEEAYTAAERGAEHPQELGGPFIRSLVELVEAAVRSGRPARAAGAARELDELAQVSGTDWALGTSAGARAQVSEGPVAETLYREAIDRLGRTEVRMTLARSRLLYGEWLRRENRRVDAREHLGIAYEMLSRMGAEAFAERARRELQATGETVRRRTAEARATLTAQEAQIARLAGDGLTNPEIGAQLFISPHTVEWHLRKVFAKLGIASRKQISTTLLRSTA
;
A
#
# COMPACT_ATOMS: atom_id res chain seq x y z
N MET A 1 -10.58 -35.93 20.25
CA MET A 1 -9.63 -37.02 20.55
C MET A 1 -8.32 -36.66 19.84
N ARG A 2 -7.34 -36.14 20.57
CA ARG A 2 -6.09 -35.58 20.00
C ARG A 2 -5.06 -36.68 19.76
N ASP A 3 -4.37 -36.64 18.62
CA ASP A 3 -3.42 -37.64 18.14
C ASP A 3 -2.12 -37.65 18.99
N PRO A 4 -1.74 -38.79 19.61
CA PRO A 4 -0.50 -38.93 20.38
C PRO A 4 0.80 -38.79 19.55
N ALA A 5 0.75 -38.81 18.22
CA ALA A 5 1.92 -38.57 17.36
C ALA A 5 2.45 -37.13 17.46
N LEU A 6 1.56 -36.15 17.71
CA LEU A 6 1.93 -34.73 17.86
C LEU A 6 2.94 -34.48 18.99
N ARG A 7 2.98 -35.34 20.02
CA ARG A 7 3.94 -35.21 21.15
C ARG A 7 5.38 -35.61 20.80
N ARG A 8 5.62 -36.38 19.73
CA ARG A 8 6.99 -36.80 19.35
C ARG A 8 7.65 -35.89 18.32
N GLU A 9 6.85 -35.15 17.55
CA GLU A 9 7.34 -34.30 16.45
C GLU A 9 7.28 -32.78 16.75
N GLY A 10 6.63 -32.38 17.85
CA GLY A 10 6.28 -31.01 18.30
C GLY A 10 6.96 -29.83 17.60
N LYS A 11 8.29 -29.73 17.71
CA LYS A 11 9.09 -28.62 17.17
C LYS A 11 9.10 -28.52 15.64
N ALA A 12 9.13 -29.64 14.92
CA ALA A 12 9.11 -29.66 13.46
C ALA A 12 7.74 -29.25 12.93
N VAL A 13 6.68 -29.63 13.65
CA VAL A 13 5.30 -29.25 13.31
C VAL A 13 5.12 -27.74 13.50
N THR A 14 5.53 -27.15 14.62
CA THR A 14 5.44 -25.70 14.85
C THR A 14 6.18 -24.89 13.78
N ALA A 15 7.39 -25.30 13.39
CA ALA A 15 8.16 -24.63 12.35
C ALA A 15 7.49 -24.74 10.96
N THR A 16 6.93 -25.91 10.65
CA THR A 16 6.18 -26.13 9.41
C THR A 16 4.91 -25.28 9.36
N GLN A 17 4.15 -25.24 10.45
CA GLN A 17 2.94 -24.42 10.55
C GLN A 17 3.26 -22.92 10.41
N TRP A 18 4.35 -22.45 11.05
CA TRP A 18 4.82 -21.07 10.85
C TRP A 18 5.17 -20.80 9.38
N ALA A 19 5.96 -21.66 8.74
CA ALA A 19 6.35 -21.48 7.34
C ALA A 19 5.12 -21.49 6.40
N SER A 20 4.15 -22.37 6.64
CA SER A 20 2.88 -22.39 5.93
C SER A 20 2.09 -21.09 6.12
N ALA A 21 2.07 -20.54 7.34
CA ALA A 21 1.40 -19.28 7.63
C ALA A 21 2.07 -18.10 6.90
N VAL A 22 3.40 -18.02 6.91
CA VAL A 22 4.17 -17.00 6.16
C VAL A 22 3.84 -17.05 4.68
N LEU A 23 3.88 -18.25 4.09
CA LEU A 23 3.58 -18.45 2.67
C LEU A 23 2.15 -18.03 2.34
N CYS A 24 1.17 -18.48 3.13
CA CYS A 24 -0.23 -18.19 2.88
C CYS A 24 -0.55 -16.69 3.07
N ASN A 25 0.06 -16.01 4.05
CA ASN A 25 -0.04 -14.55 4.18
C ASN A 25 0.54 -13.82 2.96
N GLY A 26 1.70 -14.27 2.46
CA GLY A 26 2.29 -13.73 1.24
C GLY A 26 1.39 -13.90 0.02
N LEU A 27 0.80 -15.09 -0.14
CA LEU A 27 -0.09 -15.41 -1.26
C LEU A 27 -1.50 -14.79 -1.14
N GLY A 28 -1.85 -14.22 0.02
CA GLY A 28 -3.19 -13.69 0.30
C GLY A 28 -4.24 -14.76 0.62
N ARG A 29 -3.81 -15.98 0.97
CA ARG A 29 -4.66 -17.10 1.40
C ARG A 29 -4.91 -17.03 2.91
N TYR A 30 -5.60 -15.98 3.36
CA TYR A 30 -5.62 -15.59 4.78
C TYR A 30 -6.31 -16.61 5.71
N GLU A 31 -7.35 -17.33 5.27
CA GLU A 31 -7.97 -18.39 6.08
C GLU A 31 -7.02 -19.56 6.37
N GLU A 32 -6.21 -19.93 5.38
CA GLU A 32 -5.22 -20.99 5.51
C GLU A 32 -4.03 -20.52 6.35
N ALA A 33 -3.63 -19.25 6.17
CA ALA A 33 -2.63 -18.61 7.02
C ALA A 33 -3.08 -18.59 8.48
N TYR A 34 -4.34 -18.26 8.74
CA TYR A 34 -4.92 -18.24 10.08
C TYR A 34 -4.88 -19.63 10.73
N THR A 35 -5.34 -20.65 10.00
CA THR A 35 -5.37 -22.03 10.49
C THR A 35 -3.96 -22.53 10.83
N ALA A 36 -2.98 -22.24 9.97
CA ALA A 36 -1.59 -22.62 10.21
C ALA A 36 -0.97 -21.81 11.37
N ALA A 37 -1.21 -20.51 11.45
CA ALA A 37 -0.68 -19.66 12.50
C ALA A 37 -1.26 -20.00 13.88
N GLU A 38 -2.55 -20.33 13.98
CA GLU A 38 -3.17 -20.81 15.22
C GLU A 38 -2.49 -22.10 15.69
N ARG A 39 -2.33 -23.10 14.82
CA ARG A 39 -1.63 -24.35 15.16
C ARG A 39 -0.18 -24.11 15.55
N GLY A 40 0.49 -23.17 14.89
CA GLY A 40 1.85 -22.74 15.23
C GLY A 40 1.95 -22.00 16.58
N ALA A 41 0.84 -21.47 17.08
CA ALA A 41 0.76 -20.78 18.37
C ALA A 41 0.24 -21.67 19.51
N GLU A 42 -0.25 -22.89 19.25
CA GLU A 42 -0.85 -23.79 20.26
C GLU A 42 0.14 -24.29 21.32
N HIS A 43 1.46 -24.23 21.08
CA HIS A 43 2.48 -24.81 21.96
C HIS A 43 3.54 -23.78 22.40
N PRO A 44 3.18 -22.80 23.26
CA PRO A 44 4.11 -21.76 23.74
C PRO A 44 5.38 -22.30 24.40
N GLN A 45 5.29 -23.52 24.95
CA GLN A 45 6.38 -24.14 25.74
C GLN A 45 7.40 -24.89 24.89
N GLU A 46 7.11 -25.14 23.61
CA GLU A 46 7.97 -26.02 22.81
C GLU A 46 9.16 -25.28 22.19
N LEU A 47 9.02 -24.00 21.78
CA LEU A 47 10.11 -23.16 21.28
C LEU A 47 9.69 -21.67 21.25
N GLY A 48 10.31 -20.80 22.07
CA GLY A 48 9.96 -19.38 22.15
C GLY A 48 10.01 -18.61 20.81
N GLY A 49 11.04 -18.80 19.98
CA GLY A 49 11.23 -18.04 18.73
C GLY A 49 10.19 -18.31 17.61
N PRO A 50 9.96 -19.57 17.20
CA PRO A 50 8.86 -19.94 16.31
C PRO A 50 7.46 -19.58 16.84
N PHE A 51 7.20 -19.70 18.15
CA PHE A 51 5.93 -19.25 18.74
C PHE A 51 5.69 -17.75 18.51
N ILE A 52 6.66 -16.90 18.84
CA ILE A 52 6.61 -15.45 18.60
C ILE A 52 6.39 -15.15 17.11
N ARG A 53 7.08 -15.89 16.22
CA ARG A 53 6.93 -15.71 14.78
C ARG A 53 5.55 -16.16 14.26
N SER A 54 4.96 -17.21 14.82
CA SER A 54 3.58 -17.63 14.52
C SER A 54 2.56 -16.58 14.97
N LEU A 55 2.77 -15.93 16.13
CA LEU A 55 1.89 -14.85 16.58
C LEU A 55 1.89 -13.66 15.61
N VAL A 56 3.04 -13.32 15.02
CA VAL A 56 3.11 -12.26 13.99
C VAL A 56 2.26 -12.62 12.78
N GLU A 57 2.37 -13.86 12.28
CA GLU A 57 1.54 -14.32 11.17
C GLU A 57 0.06 -14.37 11.53
N LEU A 58 -0.25 -14.74 12.78
CA LEU A 58 -1.61 -14.84 13.28
C LEU A 58 -2.31 -13.49 13.32
N VAL A 59 -1.61 -12.42 13.74
CA VAL A 59 -2.18 -11.07 13.74
C VAL A 59 -2.61 -10.68 12.32
N GLU A 60 -1.71 -10.81 11.34
CA GLU A 60 -2.02 -10.45 9.96
C GLU A 60 -3.18 -11.29 9.40
N ALA A 61 -3.12 -12.61 9.57
CA ALA A 61 -4.15 -13.51 9.08
C ALA A 61 -5.50 -13.25 9.73
N ALA A 62 -5.54 -13.05 11.06
CA ALA A 62 -6.76 -12.78 11.80
C ALA A 62 -7.41 -11.44 11.40
N VAL A 63 -6.61 -10.38 11.19
CA VAL A 63 -7.13 -9.10 10.65
C VAL A 63 -7.75 -9.31 9.27
N ARG A 64 -7.02 -10.00 8.38
CA ARG A 64 -7.43 -10.17 6.98
C ARG A 64 -8.62 -11.10 6.78
N SER A 65 -8.84 -11.98 7.75
CA SER A 65 -9.97 -12.89 7.79
C SER A 65 -11.14 -12.40 8.64
N GLY A 66 -11.13 -11.16 9.12
CA GLY A 66 -12.27 -10.59 9.85
C GLY A 66 -12.44 -11.15 11.28
N ARG A 67 -11.34 -11.48 11.96
CA ARG A 67 -11.31 -11.96 13.36
C ARG A 67 -10.65 -10.93 14.30
N PRO A 68 -11.24 -9.73 14.48
CA PRO A 68 -10.59 -8.61 15.16
C PRO A 68 -10.25 -8.90 16.63
N ALA A 69 -11.11 -9.62 17.35
CA ALA A 69 -10.86 -9.97 18.75
C ALA A 69 -9.63 -10.87 18.92
N ARG A 70 -9.47 -11.87 18.04
CA ARG A 70 -8.31 -12.76 18.07
C ARG A 70 -7.03 -12.03 17.66
N ALA A 71 -7.11 -11.19 16.63
CA ALA A 71 -5.99 -10.33 16.22
C ALA A 71 -5.51 -9.42 17.35
N ALA A 72 -6.44 -8.74 18.02
CA ALA A 72 -6.12 -7.86 19.16
C ALA A 72 -5.54 -8.64 20.35
N GLY A 73 -6.00 -9.88 20.60
CA GLY A 73 -5.41 -10.77 21.59
C GLY A 73 -3.95 -11.10 21.26
N ALA A 74 -3.68 -11.59 20.05
CA ALA A 74 -2.33 -11.94 19.60
C ALA A 74 -1.38 -10.72 19.57
N ALA A 75 -1.88 -9.53 19.20
CA ALA A 75 -1.09 -8.31 19.22
C ALA A 75 -0.71 -7.89 20.66
N ARG A 76 -1.58 -8.10 21.65
CA ARG A 76 -1.25 -7.86 23.07
C ARG A 76 -0.22 -8.85 23.59
N GLU A 77 -0.39 -10.13 23.28
CA GLU A 77 0.59 -11.17 23.64
C GLU A 77 1.99 -10.84 23.07
N LEU A 78 2.06 -10.39 21.82
CA LEU A 78 3.32 -9.93 21.21
C LEU A 78 3.90 -8.70 21.89
N ASP A 79 3.06 -7.74 22.29
CA ASP A 79 3.52 -6.53 22.96
C ASP A 79 4.11 -6.83 24.33
N GLU A 80 3.44 -7.66 25.14
CA GLU A 80 3.94 -8.11 26.44
C GLU A 80 5.33 -8.75 26.31
N LEU A 81 5.52 -9.64 25.34
CA LEU A 81 6.81 -10.27 25.05
C LEU A 81 7.87 -9.28 24.56
N ALA A 82 7.47 -8.31 23.73
CA ALA A 82 8.36 -7.30 23.19
C ALA A 82 8.87 -6.34 24.28
N GLN A 83 8.01 -5.94 25.21
CA GLN A 83 8.39 -5.08 26.34
C GLN A 83 9.41 -5.76 27.26
N VAL A 84 9.31 -7.08 27.47
CA VAL A 84 10.30 -7.84 28.25
C VAL A 84 11.66 -7.86 27.56
N SER A 85 11.70 -8.00 26.23
CA SER A 85 12.96 -8.01 25.47
C SER A 85 13.58 -6.62 25.33
N GLY A 86 12.77 -5.59 25.08
CA GLY A 86 13.21 -4.21 24.87
C GLY A 86 14.05 -3.95 23.61
N THR A 87 14.29 -4.96 22.76
CA THR A 87 15.08 -4.79 21.54
C THR A 87 14.32 -4.05 20.46
N ASP A 88 15.01 -3.28 19.61
CA ASP A 88 14.38 -2.58 18.47
C ASP A 88 13.65 -3.54 17.52
N TRP A 89 14.18 -4.76 17.36
CA TRP A 89 13.49 -5.80 16.58
C TRP A 89 12.15 -6.21 17.21
N ALA A 90 12.13 -6.49 18.52
CA ALA A 90 10.92 -6.94 19.22
C ALA A 90 9.88 -5.81 19.30
N LEU A 91 10.31 -4.61 19.71
CA LEU A 91 9.44 -3.43 19.82
C LEU A 91 8.90 -3.00 18.45
N GLY A 92 9.74 -3.03 17.40
CA GLY A 92 9.30 -2.72 16.04
C GLY A 92 8.30 -3.76 15.48
N THR A 93 8.50 -5.04 15.80
CA THR A 93 7.56 -6.11 15.44
C THR A 93 6.22 -5.96 16.16
N SER A 94 6.24 -5.65 17.48
CA SER A 94 5.02 -5.35 18.24
C SER A 94 4.28 -4.13 17.69
N ALA A 95 4.99 -3.04 17.41
CA ALA A 95 4.40 -1.82 16.83
C ALA A 95 3.69 -2.14 15.51
N GLY A 96 4.31 -2.94 14.63
CA GLY A 96 3.69 -3.37 13.37
C GLY A 96 2.44 -4.23 13.57
N ALA A 97 2.44 -5.15 14.54
CA ALA A 97 1.26 -5.96 14.89
C ALA A 97 0.12 -5.08 15.44
N ARG A 98 0.43 -4.17 16.36
CA ARG A 98 -0.52 -3.23 16.95
C ARG A 98 -1.10 -2.25 15.91
N ALA A 99 -0.29 -1.84 14.93
CA ALA A 99 -0.75 -0.98 13.83
C ALA A 99 -1.86 -1.66 13.00
N GLN A 100 -1.77 -2.97 12.76
CA GLN A 100 -2.76 -3.72 11.98
C GLN A 100 -4.13 -3.85 12.66
N VAL A 101 -4.17 -3.78 13.99
CA VAL A 101 -5.41 -3.83 14.80
C VAL A 101 -5.88 -2.44 15.24
N SER A 102 -5.23 -1.38 14.76
CA SER A 102 -5.56 0.01 15.05
C SER A 102 -6.10 0.72 13.80
N GLU A 103 -6.72 1.88 13.99
CA GLU A 103 -7.24 2.72 12.92
C GLU A 103 -6.73 4.16 13.03
N GLY A 104 -6.89 4.92 11.93
CA GLY A 104 -6.62 6.35 11.90
C GLY A 104 -5.19 6.76 12.32
N PRO A 105 -5.02 7.90 13.00
CA PRO A 105 -3.70 8.43 13.37
C PRO A 105 -2.87 7.51 14.27
N VAL A 106 -3.53 6.67 15.08
CA VAL A 106 -2.87 5.70 15.96
C VAL A 106 -2.18 4.62 15.14
N ALA A 107 -2.88 4.06 14.14
CA ALA A 107 -2.31 3.07 13.23
C ALA A 107 -1.08 3.63 12.50
N GLU A 108 -1.16 4.86 11.98
CA GLU A 108 -0.05 5.51 11.30
C GLU A 108 1.17 5.69 12.20
N THR A 109 0.97 6.16 13.43
CA THR A 109 2.06 6.35 14.40
C THR A 109 2.78 5.03 14.66
N LEU A 110 2.03 3.95 14.84
CA LEU A 110 2.58 2.61 15.08
C LEU A 110 3.29 2.03 13.85
N TYR A 111 2.78 2.24 12.63
CA TYR A 111 3.48 1.84 11.41
C TYR A 111 4.81 2.57 11.23
N ARG A 112 4.85 3.87 11.53
CA ARG A 112 6.09 4.67 11.47
C ARG A 112 7.08 4.23 12.52
N GLU A 113 6.64 3.98 13.76
CA GLU A 113 7.48 3.44 14.82
C GLU A 113 8.06 2.07 14.42
N ALA A 114 7.24 1.18 13.86
CA ALA A 114 7.69 -0.13 13.40
C ALA A 114 8.80 0.02 12.34
N ILE A 115 8.63 0.89 11.36
CA ILE A 115 9.61 1.11 10.29
C ILE A 115 10.89 1.75 10.82
N ASP A 116 10.81 2.74 11.72
CA ASP A 116 11.98 3.39 12.33
C ASP A 116 12.80 2.40 13.15
N ARG A 117 12.17 1.67 14.08
CA ARG A 117 12.86 0.67 14.91
C ARG A 117 13.46 -0.46 14.08
N LEU A 118 12.69 -1.05 13.16
CA LEU A 118 13.18 -2.12 12.30
C LEU A 118 14.28 -1.64 11.34
N GLY A 119 14.25 -0.36 10.96
CA GLY A 119 15.29 0.31 10.17
C GLY A 119 16.66 0.34 10.84
N ARG A 120 16.70 0.31 12.18
CA ARG A 120 17.92 0.24 13.00
C ARG A 120 18.47 -1.17 13.16
N THR A 121 17.82 -2.16 12.56
CA THR A 121 18.21 -3.58 12.65
C THR A 121 18.67 -4.12 11.29
N GLU A 122 19.37 -5.26 11.33
CA GLU A 122 19.69 -6.03 10.12
C GLU A 122 18.56 -6.97 9.67
N VAL A 123 17.40 -6.97 10.34
CA VAL A 123 16.28 -7.89 10.04
C VAL A 123 15.44 -7.34 8.88
N ARG A 124 15.99 -7.39 7.67
CA ARG A 124 15.43 -6.76 6.46
C ARG A 124 14.06 -7.31 6.06
N MET A 125 13.80 -8.59 6.31
CA MET A 125 12.51 -9.22 5.98
C MET A 125 11.33 -8.58 6.75
N THR A 126 11.50 -8.37 8.06
CA THR A 126 10.46 -7.75 8.89
C THR A 126 10.24 -6.29 8.52
N LEU A 127 11.31 -5.53 8.25
CA LEU A 127 11.22 -4.15 7.77
C LEU A 127 10.45 -4.04 6.44
N ALA A 128 10.77 -4.91 5.47
CA ALA A 128 10.12 -4.93 4.17
C ALA A 128 8.62 -5.23 4.29
N ARG A 129 8.25 -6.19 5.16
CA ARG A 129 6.84 -6.49 5.45
C ARG A 129 6.11 -5.35 6.15
N SER A 130 6.73 -4.66 7.10
CA SER A 130 6.12 -3.48 7.73
C SER A 130 5.87 -2.36 6.71
N ARG A 131 6.78 -2.15 5.75
CA ARG A 131 6.57 -1.19 4.64
C ARG A 131 5.44 -1.62 3.71
N LEU A 132 5.33 -2.91 3.39
CA LEU A 132 4.21 -3.45 2.60
C LEU A 132 2.86 -3.15 3.31
N LEU A 133 2.75 -3.54 4.58
CA LEU A 133 1.51 -3.36 5.35
C LEU A 133 1.13 -1.89 5.53
N TYR A 134 2.12 -1.02 5.80
CA TYR A 134 1.86 0.42 5.89
C TYR A 134 1.42 1.01 4.54
N GLY A 135 2.06 0.61 3.45
CA GLY A 135 1.68 1.03 2.10
C GLY A 135 0.25 0.59 1.72
N GLU A 136 -0.14 -0.62 2.08
CA GLU A 136 -1.50 -1.12 1.91
C GLU A 136 -2.51 -0.35 2.76
N TRP A 137 -2.17 -0.03 4.00
CA TRP A 137 -3.00 0.81 4.87
C TRP A 137 -3.17 2.22 4.30
N LEU A 138 -2.08 2.88 3.88
CA LEU A 138 -2.10 4.20 3.23
C LEU A 138 -2.98 4.21 1.98
N ARG A 139 -2.97 3.13 1.19
CA ARG A 139 -3.86 3.01 0.02
C ARG A 139 -5.34 2.98 0.45
N ARG A 140 -5.69 2.25 1.52
CA ARG A 140 -7.07 2.21 2.05
C ARG A 140 -7.51 3.58 2.57
N GLU A 141 -6.58 4.34 3.17
CA GLU A 141 -6.78 5.75 3.55
C GLU A 141 -6.77 6.73 2.36
N ASN A 142 -6.76 6.23 1.12
CA ASN A 142 -6.73 7.01 -0.12
C ASN A 142 -5.49 7.91 -0.31
N ARG A 143 -4.41 7.68 0.46
CA ARG A 143 -3.13 8.40 0.39
C ARG A 143 -2.18 7.75 -0.62
N ARG A 144 -2.59 7.77 -1.89
CA ARG A 144 -1.94 7.02 -2.99
C ARG A 144 -0.49 7.42 -3.28
N VAL A 145 -0.08 8.65 -2.98
CA VAL A 145 1.30 9.11 -3.20
C VAL A 145 2.21 8.47 -2.16
N ASP A 146 1.89 8.63 -0.88
CA ASP A 146 2.61 8.04 0.24
C ASP A 146 2.62 6.50 0.15
N ALA A 147 1.49 5.89 -0.22
CA ALA A 147 1.39 4.45 -0.41
C ALA A 147 2.42 3.95 -1.46
N ARG A 148 2.60 4.69 -2.56
CA ARG A 148 3.53 4.28 -3.64
C ARG A 148 4.98 4.27 -3.18
N GLU A 149 5.38 5.21 -2.33
CA GLU A 149 6.73 5.25 -1.77
C GLU A 149 7.01 3.98 -0.95
N HIS A 150 6.14 3.67 0.01
CA HIS A 150 6.32 2.52 0.89
C HIS A 150 6.19 1.18 0.14
N LEU A 151 5.20 1.05 -0.75
CA LEU A 151 5.01 -0.16 -1.54
C LEU A 151 6.16 -0.39 -2.54
N GLY A 152 6.73 0.69 -3.12
CA GLY A 152 7.88 0.61 -4.03
C GLY A 152 9.12 0.09 -3.32
N ILE A 153 9.43 0.64 -2.14
CA ILE A 153 10.56 0.20 -1.31
C ILE A 153 10.34 -1.25 -0.86
N ALA A 154 9.13 -1.60 -0.43
CA ALA A 154 8.80 -2.98 -0.04
C ALA A 154 8.99 -3.95 -1.22
N TYR A 155 8.49 -3.62 -2.40
CA TYR A 155 8.64 -4.45 -3.60
C TYR A 155 10.12 -4.71 -3.94
N GLU A 156 10.95 -3.67 -3.93
CA GLU A 156 12.38 -3.79 -4.23
C GLU A 156 13.10 -4.69 -3.21
N MET A 157 12.86 -4.45 -1.92
CA MET A 157 13.46 -5.25 -0.85
C MET A 157 13.04 -6.72 -0.92
N LEU A 158 11.73 -6.98 -1.05
CA LEU A 158 11.17 -8.34 -1.08
C LEU A 158 11.64 -9.10 -2.33
N SER A 159 11.71 -8.44 -3.48
CA SER A 159 12.22 -9.04 -4.71
C SER A 159 13.70 -9.42 -4.59
N ARG A 160 14.54 -8.54 -4.03
CA ARG A 160 15.96 -8.84 -3.80
C ARG A 160 16.18 -10.02 -2.86
N MET A 161 15.29 -10.23 -1.90
CA MET A 161 15.35 -11.37 -0.96
C MET A 161 14.74 -12.65 -1.54
N GLY A 162 14.13 -12.63 -2.73
CA GLY A 162 13.41 -13.78 -3.30
C GLY A 162 12.07 -14.08 -2.60
N ALA A 163 11.53 -13.14 -1.83
CA ALA A 163 10.23 -13.30 -1.15
C ALA A 163 9.06 -13.04 -2.12
N GLU A 164 8.97 -13.84 -3.18
CA GLU A 164 8.13 -13.60 -4.36
C GLU A 164 6.64 -13.42 -4.02
N ALA A 165 6.10 -14.22 -3.10
CA ALA A 165 4.69 -14.10 -2.70
C ALA A 165 4.36 -12.69 -2.18
N PHE A 166 5.22 -12.15 -1.31
CA PHE A 166 5.06 -10.79 -0.79
C PHE A 166 5.42 -9.72 -1.83
N ALA A 167 6.43 -9.96 -2.67
CA ALA A 167 6.79 -9.03 -3.74
C ALA A 167 5.63 -8.85 -4.73
N GLU A 168 5.00 -9.94 -5.16
CA GLU A 168 3.84 -9.88 -6.04
C GLU A 168 2.62 -9.21 -5.41
N ARG A 169 2.43 -9.40 -4.11
CA ARG A 169 1.42 -8.65 -3.35
C ARG A 169 1.70 -7.14 -3.35
N ALA A 170 2.94 -6.73 -3.06
CA ALA A 170 3.36 -5.33 -3.13
C ALA A 170 3.14 -4.74 -4.54
N ARG A 171 3.48 -5.51 -5.58
CA ARG A 171 3.28 -5.12 -6.99
C ARG A 171 1.80 -4.89 -7.31
N ARG A 172 0.90 -5.79 -6.93
CA ARG A 172 -0.55 -5.63 -7.14
C ARG A 172 -1.09 -4.37 -6.47
N GLU A 173 -0.63 -4.09 -5.25
CA GLU A 173 -1.01 -2.90 -4.50
C GLU A 173 -0.48 -1.62 -5.17
N LEU A 174 0.75 -1.63 -5.69
CA LEU A 174 1.31 -0.54 -6.51
C LEU A 174 0.45 -0.26 -7.75
N GLN A 175 0.05 -1.30 -8.50
CA GLN A 175 -0.83 -1.15 -9.66
C GLN A 175 -2.17 -0.52 -9.28
N ALA A 176 -2.73 -0.94 -8.14
CA ALA A 176 -3.97 -0.40 -7.59
C ALA A 176 -3.85 1.08 -7.14
N THR A 177 -2.65 1.60 -6.84
CA THR A 177 -2.45 3.04 -6.56
C THR A 177 -2.59 3.93 -7.80
N GLY A 178 -2.71 3.35 -9.00
CA GLY A 178 -3.11 4.09 -10.19
C GLY A 178 -2.35 3.82 -11.48
N GLU A 179 -1.93 2.59 -11.79
CA GLU A 179 -1.60 2.26 -13.19
C GLU A 179 -2.86 2.40 -14.07
N THR A 180 -4.03 2.03 -13.53
CA THR A 180 -5.35 2.27 -14.14
C THR A 180 -5.76 3.74 -14.15
N VAL A 181 -5.37 4.52 -13.13
CA VAL A 181 -5.60 5.98 -13.12
C VAL A 181 -4.65 6.66 -14.10
N ARG A 182 -3.41 6.20 -14.28
CA ARG A 182 -2.46 6.73 -15.25
C ARG A 182 -2.86 6.39 -16.67
N ARG A 183 -3.43 5.20 -16.92
CA ARG A 183 -4.06 4.88 -18.22
C ARG A 183 -5.30 5.72 -18.49
N ARG A 184 -6.20 5.83 -17.51
CA ARG A 184 -7.44 6.64 -17.64
C ARG A 184 -7.18 8.15 -17.62
N THR A 185 -6.11 8.63 -16.98
CA THR A 185 -5.67 10.03 -17.02
C THR A 185 -4.74 10.31 -18.19
N ALA A 186 -4.06 9.34 -18.79
CA ALA A 186 -3.41 9.53 -20.08
C ALA A 186 -4.47 9.60 -21.20
N GLU A 187 -5.44 8.68 -21.20
CA GLU A 187 -6.59 8.70 -22.11
C GLU A 187 -7.50 9.93 -21.86
N ALA A 188 -7.74 10.35 -20.62
CA ALA A 188 -8.52 11.57 -20.30
C ALA A 188 -7.70 12.88 -20.29
N ARG A 189 -6.36 12.83 -20.27
CA ARG A 189 -5.52 14.02 -20.55
C ARG A 189 -5.39 14.23 -22.05
N ALA A 190 -5.52 13.19 -22.87
CA ALA A 190 -5.51 13.31 -24.32
C ALA A 190 -6.77 13.99 -24.89
N THR A 191 -7.90 13.96 -24.17
CA THR A 191 -9.18 14.52 -24.69
C THR A 191 -9.59 15.79 -23.93
N LEU A 192 -9.64 16.91 -24.64
CA LEU A 192 -10.24 18.16 -24.14
C LEU A 192 -11.74 17.95 -23.89
N THR A 193 -12.29 18.55 -22.83
CA THR A 193 -13.75 18.65 -22.68
C THR A 193 -14.33 19.55 -23.77
N ALA A 194 -15.64 19.50 -24.04
CA ALA A 194 -16.27 20.33 -25.06
C ALA A 194 -16.00 21.84 -24.83
N GLN A 195 -16.05 22.27 -23.57
CA GLN A 195 -15.77 23.66 -23.16
C GLN A 195 -14.29 24.02 -23.30
N GLU A 196 -13.37 23.11 -22.94
CA GLU A 196 -11.93 23.31 -23.13
C GLU A 196 -11.57 23.38 -24.62
N ALA A 197 -12.17 22.53 -25.46
CA ALA A 197 -11.96 22.53 -26.90
C ALA A 197 -12.49 23.82 -27.56
N GLN A 198 -13.64 24.32 -27.10
CA GLN A 198 -14.19 25.59 -27.56
C GLN A 198 -13.30 26.77 -27.19
N ILE A 199 -12.81 26.83 -25.94
CA ILE A 199 -11.86 27.86 -25.49
C ILE A 199 -10.53 27.76 -26.25
N ALA A 200 -10.02 26.54 -26.48
CA ALA A 200 -8.79 26.32 -27.24
C ALA A 200 -8.90 26.77 -28.69
N ARG A 201 -10.04 26.52 -29.37
CA ARG A 201 -10.28 27.00 -30.74
C ARG A 201 -10.25 28.51 -30.82
N LEU A 202 -11.07 29.20 -30.02
CA LEU A 202 -11.10 30.66 -30.00
C LEU A 202 -9.73 31.27 -29.64
N ALA A 203 -8.97 30.60 -28.77
CA ALA A 203 -7.61 31.00 -28.45
C ALA A 203 -6.62 30.78 -29.61
N GLY A 204 -6.81 29.71 -30.39
CA GLY A 204 -6.07 29.43 -31.63
C GLY A 204 -6.40 30.41 -32.75
N ASP A 205 -7.63 30.92 -32.80
CA ASP A 205 -8.11 31.93 -33.75
C ASP A 205 -7.63 33.36 -33.39
N GLY A 206 -6.92 33.52 -32.26
CA GLY A 206 -6.26 34.76 -31.88
C GLY A 206 -7.04 35.66 -30.93
N LEU A 207 -8.25 35.28 -30.50
CA LEU A 207 -9.02 36.07 -29.53
C LEU A 207 -8.27 36.15 -28.20
N THR A 208 -8.47 37.22 -27.43
CA THR A 208 -7.93 37.43 -26.08
C THR A 208 -8.86 36.84 -25.00
N ASN A 209 -8.37 36.67 -23.77
CA ASN A 209 -9.19 36.12 -22.68
C ASN A 209 -10.48 36.95 -22.40
N PRO A 210 -10.45 38.30 -22.47
CA PRO A 210 -11.67 39.10 -22.38
C PRO A 210 -12.66 38.87 -23.52
N GLU A 211 -12.20 38.77 -24.77
CA GLU A 211 -13.06 38.52 -25.94
C GLU A 211 -13.70 37.13 -25.87
N ILE A 212 -12.92 36.11 -25.50
CA ILE A 212 -13.43 34.75 -25.26
C ILE A 212 -14.44 34.75 -24.12
N GLY A 213 -14.16 35.48 -23.04
CA GLY A 213 -15.06 35.61 -21.90
C GLY A 213 -16.40 36.23 -22.29
N ALA A 214 -16.37 37.28 -23.12
CA ALA A 214 -17.58 37.92 -23.64
C ALA A 214 -18.40 36.96 -24.53
N GLN A 215 -17.75 36.20 -25.40
CA GLN A 215 -18.43 35.28 -26.33
C GLN A 215 -19.02 34.04 -25.62
N LEU A 216 -18.38 33.60 -24.53
CA LEU A 216 -18.79 32.42 -23.77
C LEU A 216 -19.55 32.75 -22.49
N PHE A 217 -19.85 34.04 -22.23
CA PHE A 217 -20.52 34.53 -21.03
C PHE A 217 -19.84 34.07 -19.72
N ILE A 218 -18.50 34.13 -19.69
CA ILE A 218 -17.67 33.77 -18.53
C ILE A 218 -16.59 34.83 -18.27
N SER A 219 -16.05 34.87 -17.05
CA SER A 219 -15.01 35.84 -16.72
C SER A 219 -13.69 35.58 -17.48
N PRO A 220 -12.88 36.62 -17.78
CA PRO A 220 -11.55 36.44 -18.37
C PRO A 220 -10.63 35.54 -17.51
N HIS A 221 -10.80 35.58 -16.18
CA HIS A 221 -10.08 34.72 -15.24
C HIS A 221 -10.50 33.24 -15.38
N THR A 222 -11.79 32.97 -15.62
CA THR A 222 -12.30 31.63 -15.91
C THR A 222 -11.68 31.08 -17.20
N VAL A 223 -11.57 31.91 -18.24
CA VAL A 223 -10.90 31.55 -19.50
C VAL A 223 -9.44 31.19 -19.25
N GLU A 224 -8.71 32.00 -18.47
CA GLU A 224 -7.31 31.73 -18.13
C GLU A 224 -7.15 30.38 -17.41
N TRP A 225 -8.02 30.09 -16.44
CA TRP A 225 -8.01 28.82 -15.72
C TRP A 225 -8.23 27.62 -16.65
N HIS A 226 -9.18 27.71 -17.59
CA HIS A 226 -9.39 26.66 -18.59
C HIS A 226 -8.17 26.48 -19.51
N LEU A 227 -7.53 27.57 -19.93
CA LEU A 227 -6.34 27.51 -20.78
C LEU A 227 -5.15 26.84 -20.09
N ARG A 228 -4.95 27.05 -18.79
CA ARG A 228 -3.92 26.32 -18.02
C ARG A 228 -4.16 24.82 -18.05
N LYS A 229 -5.42 24.38 -17.98
CA LYS A 229 -5.79 22.96 -18.09
C LYS A 229 -5.57 22.42 -19.51
N VAL A 230 -5.93 23.20 -20.53
CA VAL A 230 -5.68 22.86 -21.94
C VAL A 230 -4.18 22.69 -22.19
N PHE A 231 -3.32 23.57 -21.68
CA PHE A 231 -1.86 23.47 -21.83
C PHE A 231 -1.31 22.18 -21.22
N ALA A 232 -1.75 21.85 -20.01
CA ALA A 232 -1.37 20.63 -19.33
C ALA A 232 -1.86 19.36 -20.07
N LYS A 233 -3.03 19.42 -20.74
CA LYS A 233 -3.60 18.31 -21.51
C LYS A 233 -2.94 18.13 -22.88
N LEU A 234 -2.65 19.22 -23.58
CA LEU A 234 -2.00 19.23 -24.90
C LEU A 234 -0.47 19.16 -24.84
N GLY A 235 0.14 19.25 -23.65
CA GLY A 235 1.60 19.21 -23.48
C GLY A 235 2.32 20.43 -24.05
N ILE A 236 1.65 21.60 -24.07
CA ILE A 236 2.19 22.84 -24.63
C ILE A 236 2.49 23.86 -23.53
N ALA A 237 3.49 24.71 -23.76
CA ALA A 237 3.93 25.71 -22.78
C ALA A 237 3.34 27.10 -23.03
N SER A 238 2.75 27.34 -24.21
CA SER A 238 2.29 28.67 -24.60
C SER A 238 1.07 28.66 -25.51
N ARG A 239 0.29 29.75 -25.44
CA ARG A 239 -0.88 30.00 -26.30
C ARG A 239 -0.54 29.90 -27.80
N LYS A 240 0.65 30.34 -28.19
CA LYS A 240 1.12 30.31 -29.58
C LYS A 240 1.19 28.88 -30.15
N GLN A 241 1.33 27.88 -29.28
CA GLN A 241 1.40 26.47 -29.69
C GLN A 241 0.01 25.83 -29.85
N ILE A 242 -1.08 26.49 -29.43
CA ILE A 242 -2.44 25.94 -29.55
C ILE A 242 -2.81 25.71 -31.02
N SER A 243 -2.60 26.72 -31.88
CA SER A 243 -2.96 26.64 -33.30
C SER A 243 -2.18 25.53 -34.02
N THR A 244 -0.89 25.40 -33.73
CA THR A 244 -0.02 24.35 -34.29
C THR A 244 -0.44 22.94 -33.85
N THR A 245 -0.89 22.77 -32.61
CA THR A 245 -1.30 21.46 -32.07
C THR A 245 -2.71 21.06 -32.51
N LEU A 246 -3.66 22.00 -32.59
CA LEU A 246 -5.03 21.70 -33.05
C LEU A 246 -5.06 21.29 -34.54
N LEU A 247 -4.21 21.88 -35.38
CA LEU A 247 -4.09 21.52 -36.80
C LEU A 247 -3.55 20.08 -37.01
N ARG A 248 -2.78 19.53 -36.05
CA ARG A 248 -2.22 18.17 -36.12
C ARG A 248 -3.21 17.08 -35.67
N SER A 249 -4.35 17.44 -35.08
CA SER A 249 -5.36 16.47 -34.60
C SER A 249 -6.48 16.22 -35.61
N THR A 250 -6.45 16.91 -36.76
CA THR A 250 -7.47 16.83 -37.84
C THR A 250 -6.92 16.26 -39.16
N ALA A 251 -5.76 15.60 -39.12
CA ALA A 251 -5.19 14.83 -40.22
C ALA A 251 -5.06 13.37 -39.80
#